data_AF-N9Q4U9-F1
#
_entry.id   AF-N9Q4U9-F1
#
_cell.length_a   1.000
_cell.length_b   1.000
_cell.length_c   1.000
_cell.angle_alpha   90.00
_cell.angle_beta   90.00
_cell.angle_gamma   90.00
#
_symmetry.space_group_name_H-M   'P 1'
#
loop_
_entity.id
_entity.type
_entity.pdbx_description
1 polymer ?
#
loop_
_entity_poly.entity_id
_entity_poly.type
_entity_poly.pdbx_seq_one_letter_code
_entity_poly.pdbx_strand_id
1 'polypeptide(L)'
;MHGIVKPKRLAAFEDMSQSNLKTKILSYMTHQQVQPSYQEYQALNTALQSGDEPMDQLLLWVLQNPKQHRKYFETALYQGLDKLPHEIPELTIFFQRVEQKPVWYEQAKIDEALKFTYRLGINNGLILRDLSLMTGYLYPGFNQPLILTGALKKQAGTRLAETTKWWVDITEPDGFSRFSKGFTSTIFVRFIHALVRHQLQKSEKWDAETWGIPINQYDQAMTNIAFSGVVLIGIRALGIFPSKQEVDSFLHFWKYAGWLMGVEEKWLVDQEAEGWKLMYWMQFAHPQSDASSISLGSSLSKEPFERKYRYLRTFQQKLAYKQHLEITQFFIGRKNMQKLGLTPQSASWFAYYLIGRNLALYSSARYIPKLNCFLEQNGRHLQRIGLSLYRNQSQQLASMHQ
;
A
#
# COMPACT_ATOMS: atom_id res chain seq x y z
N MET A 1 -31.37 -22.78 0.73
CA MET A 1 -30.32 -21.74 0.87
C MET A 1 -30.44 -20.80 -0.32
N HIS A 2 -30.91 -19.57 -0.12
CA HIS A 2 -30.83 -18.56 -1.20
C HIS A 2 -29.35 -18.33 -1.50
N GLY A 3 -28.97 -18.44 -2.78
CA GLY A 3 -27.57 -18.28 -3.19
C GLY A 3 -27.05 -16.89 -2.81
N ILE A 4 -25.92 -16.83 -2.12
CA ILE A 4 -25.26 -15.56 -1.82
C ILE A 4 -24.80 -14.95 -3.15
N VAL A 5 -25.24 -13.73 -3.44
CA VAL A 5 -24.69 -12.95 -4.55
C VAL A 5 -23.25 -12.60 -4.22
N LYS A 6 -22.32 -13.12 -5.03
CA LYS A 6 -20.88 -12.92 -4.85
C LYS A 6 -20.22 -12.53 -6.16
N PRO A 7 -19.15 -11.71 -6.13
CA PRO A 7 -18.33 -11.47 -7.30
C PRO A 7 -17.76 -12.78 -7.87
N LYS A 8 -17.69 -12.91 -9.19
CA LYS A 8 -17.19 -14.14 -9.86
C LYS A 8 -15.76 -14.48 -9.45
N ARG A 9 -14.94 -13.47 -9.12
CA ARG A 9 -13.54 -13.63 -8.66
C ARG A 9 -13.41 -14.31 -7.28
N LEU A 10 -14.46 -14.31 -6.47
CA LEU A 10 -14.44 -14.96 -5.15
C LEU A 10 -14.74 -16.46 -5.32
N ALA A 11 -13.81 -17.32 -4.93
CA ALA A 11 -13.98 -18.77 -4.97
C ALA A 11 -15.17 -19.24 -4.12
N ALA A 12 -15.62 -20.49 -4.33
CA ALA A 12 -16.67 -21.07 -3.48
C ALA A 12 -16.15 -21.28 -2.05
N PHE A 13 -17.05 -21.28 -1.07
CA PHE A 13 -16.68 -21.51 0.33
C PHE A 13 -16.05 -22.90 0.51
N GLU A 14 -16.58 -23.89 -0.21
CA GLU A 14 -16.08 -25.26 -0.23
C GLU A 14 -14.63 -25.33 -0.67
N ASP A 15 -14.21 -24.51 -1.65
CA ASP A 15 -12.82 -24.47 -2.12
C ASP A 15 -11.89 -23.81 -1.09
N MET A 16 -12.34 -22.71 -0.49
CA MET A 16 -11.56 -21.96 0.51
C MET A 16 -11.41 -22.72 1.83
N SER A 17 -12.36 -23.59 2.16
CA SER A 17 -12.36 -24.39 3.39
C SER A 17 -11.53 -25.68 3.29
N GLN A 18 -11.01 -26.03 2.10
CA GLN A 18 -10.17 -27.21 1.94
C GLN A 18 -8.86 -27.09 2.74
N SER A 19 -8.48 -28.19 3.38
CA SER A 19 -7.21 -28.31 4.09
C SER A 19 -6.22 -29.16 3.31
N ASN A 20 -5.00 -28.66 3.18
CA ASN A 20 -3.85 -29.38 2.65
C ASN A 20 -2.62 -29.19 3.55
N LEU A 21 -1.53 -29.89 3.25
CA LEU A 21 -0.31 -29.83 4.07
C LEU A 21 0.22 -28.39 4.26
N LYS A 22 0.17 -27.55 3.22
CA LYS A 22 0.62 -26.15 3.32
C LYS A 22 -0.25 -25.37 4.30
N THR A 23 -1.56 -25.55 4.25
CA THR A 23 -2.48 -24.87 5.17
C THR A 23 -2.33 -25.35 6.62
N LYS A 24 -2.02 -26.64 6.84
CA LYS A 24 -1.74 -27.17 8.19
C LYS A 24 -0.46 -26.57 8.76
N ILE A 25 0.59 -26.48 7.95
CA ILE A 25 1.84 -25.81 8.32
C ILE A 25 1.59 -24.34 8.63
N LEU A 26 0.89 -23.62 7.75
CA LEU A 26 0.59 -22.20 7.95
C LEU A 26 -0.27 -21.99 9.22
N SER A 27 -1.25 -22.85 9.47
CA SER A 27 -2.09 -22.78 10.67
C SER A 27 -1.28 -23.02 11.94
N TYR A 28 -0.34 -23.98 11.91
CA TYR A 28 0.57 -24.22 13.02
C TYR A 28 1.49 -23.02 13.28
N MET A 29 2.08 -22.45 12.23
CA MET A 29 2.98 -21.29 12.33
C MET A 29 2.28 -20.02 12.80
N THR A 30 1.01 -19.84 12.43
CA THR A 30 0.21 -18.65 12.79
C THR A 30 -0.60 -18.84 14.06
N HIS A 31 -0.56 -20.03 14.67
CA HIS A 31 -1.38 -20.42 15.83
C HIS A 31 -2.88 -20.13 15.64
N GLN A 32 -3.38 -20.21 14.41
CA GLN A 32 -4.78 -19.95 14.06
C GLN A 32 -5.20 -20.77 12.83
N GLN A 33 -6.51 -20.93 12.62
CA GLN A 33 -7.02 -21.54 11.40
C GLN A 33 -6.97 -20.52 10.26
N VAL A 34 -6.28 -20.89 9.17
CA VAL A 34 -6.09 -20.02 8.00
C VAL A 34 -7.26 -20.11 7.02
N GLN A 35 -7.97 -21.24 6.99
CA GLN A 35 -9.22 -21.35 6.25
C GLN A 35 -10.26 -20.40 6.86
N PRO A 36 -11.09 -19.74 6.04
CA PRO A 36 -12.17 -18.92 6.55
C PRO A 36 -13.25 -19.79 7.20
N SER A 37 -13.77 -19.32 8.32
CA SER A 37 -15.12 -19.72 8.75
C SER A 37 -16.17 -19.19 7.74
N TYR A 38 -17.39 -19.72 7.79
CA TYR A 38 -18.45 -19.23 6.90
C TYR A 38 -18.78 -17.75 7.15
N GLN A 39 -18.71 -17.30 8.40
CA GLN A 39 -18.89 -15.88 8.75
C GLN A 39 -17.79 -15.01 8.14
N GLU A 40 -16.52 -15.44 8.21
CA GLU A 40 -15.41 -14.74 7.58
C GLU A 40 -15.54 -14.71 6.05
N TYR A 41 -16.01 -15.81 5.45
CA TYR A 41 -16.32 -15.86 4.02
C TYR A 41 -17.40 -14.86 3.61
N GLN A 42 -18.48 -14.76 4.40
CA GLN A 42 -19.53 -13.76 4.18
C GLN A 42 -19.01 -12.32 4.36
N ALA A 43 -18.15 -12.10 5.37
CA ALA A 43 -17.51 -10.81 5.59
C ALA A 43 -16.61 -10.42 4.41
N LEU A 44 -15.82 -11.36 3.90
CA LEU A 44 -15.00 -11.18 2.70
C LEU A 44 -15.85 -10.87 1.47
N ASN A 45 -16.93 -11.61 1.25
CA ASN A 45 -17.87 -11.35 0.16
C ASN A 45 -18.48 -9.94 0.24
N THR A 46 -18.84 -9.52 1.45
CA THR A 46 -19.36 -8.17 1.72
C THR A 46 -18.28 -7.12 1.48
N ALA A 47 -17.04 -7.39 1.89
CA ALA A 47 -15.92 -6.48 1.72
C ALA A 47 -15.52 -6.26 0.26
N LEU A 48 -15.75 -7.23 -0.64
CA LEU A 48 -15.60 -7.05 -2.08
C LEU A 48 -16.73 -6.20 -2.71
N GLN A 49 -17.84 -6.04 -1.99
CA GLN A 49 -19.05 -5.34 -2.42
C GLN A 49 -19.33 -4.09 -1.58
N SER A 50 -18.34 -3.60 -0.83
CA SER A 50 -18.44 -2.38 -0.02
C SER A 50 -17.26 -1.46 -0.29
N GLY A 51 -17.56 -0.15 -0.31
CA GLY A 51 -16.59 0.92 -0.46
C GLY A 51 -16.24 1.57 0.88
N ASP A 52 -15.97 2.86 0.87
CA ASP A 52 -15.69 3.66 2.07
C ASP A 52 -16.88 4.59 2.30
N GLU A 53 -17.88 4.08 3.02
CA GLU A 53 -19.19 4.74 3.16
C GLU A 53 -19.10 6.20 3.64
N PRO A 54 -18.30 6.56 4.67
CA PRO A 54 -18.14 7.96 5.07
C PRO A 54 -17.64 8.90 3.96
N MET A 55 -16.61 8.49 3.20
CA MET A 55 -16.09 9.32 2.11
C MET A 55 -16.99 9.27 0.87
N ASP A 56 -17.62 8.12 0.59
CA ASP A 56 -18.54 7.96 -0.53
C ASP A 56 -19.78 8.86 -0.35
N GLN A 57 -20.33 8.96 0.86
CA GLN A 57 -21.41 9.90 1.19
C GLN A 57 -20.97 11.36 1.02
N LEU A 58 -19.80 11.72 1.55
CA LEU A 58 -19.26 13.07 1.39
C LEU A 58 -19.03 13.41 -0.09
N LEU A 59 -18.55 12.45 -0.89
CA LEU A 59 -18.38 12.63 -2.32
C LEU A 59 -19.71 12.87 -3.03
N LEU A 60 -20.77 12.12 -2.68
CA LEU A 60 -22.09 12.33 -3.28
C LEU A 60 -22.59 13.76 -3.03
N TRP A 61 -22.37 14.30 -1.83
CA TRP A 61 -22.63 15.71 -1.54
C TRP A 61 -21.75 16.64 -2.39
N VAL A 62 -20.44 16.36 -2.50
CA VAL A 62 -19.54 17.17 -3.35
C VAL A 62 -20.04 17.21 -4.79
N LEU A 63 -20.55 16.09 -5.32
CA LEU A 63 -21.01 15.98 -6.70
C LEU A 63 -22.30 16.75 -7.00
N GLN A 64 -23.07 17.18 -5.99
CA GLN A 64 -24.25 18.03 -6.19
C GLN A 64 -23.87 19.43 -6.69
N ASN A 65 -22.73 19.96 -6.27
CA ASN A 65 -22.16 21.20 -6.79
C ASN A 65 -20.61 21.10 -6.80
N PRO A 66 -20.03 20.41 -7.81
CA PRO A 66 -18.63 20.00 -7.79
C PRO A 66 -17.63 21.14 -7.62
N LYS A 67 -17.91 22.31 -8.22
CA LYS A 67 -16.98 23.45 -8.18
C LYS A 67 -16.94 24.08 -6.79
N GLN A 68 -18.10 24.28 -6.17
CA GLN A 68 -18.21 24.95 -4.88
C GLN A 68 -17.93 24.00 -3.72
N HIS A 69 -18.54 22.82 -3.71
CA HIS A 69 -18.43 21.88 -2.60
C HIS A 69 -17.03 21.28 -2.49
N ARG A 70 -16.32 21.08 -3.61
CA ARG A 70 -14.90 20.72 -3.59
C ARG A 70 -14.04 21.79 -2.93
N LYS A 71 -14.30 23.07 -3.21
CA LYS A 71 -13.60 24.18 -2.56
C LYS A 71 -13.83 24.18 -1.05
N TYR A 72 -15.06 23.89 -0.61
CA TYR A 72 -15.37 23.75 0.81
C TYR A 72 -14.67 22.54 1.44
N PHE A 73 -14.67 21.39 0.78
CA PHE A 73 -13.91 20.22 1.23
C PHE A 73 -12.42 20.53 1.38
N GLU A 74 -11.80 21.16 0.38
CA GLU A 74 -10.39 21.54 0.42
C GLU A 74 -10.13 22.60 1.51
N THR A 75 -11.03 23.56 1.70
CA THR A 75 -10.94 24.55 2.80
C THR A 75 -10.97 23.85 4.16
N ALA A 76 -11.93 22.95 4.38
CA ALA A 76 -12.01 22.17 5.60
C ALA A 76 -10.75 21.32 5.80
N LEU A 77 -10.27 20.66 4.74
CA LEU A 77 -9.09 19.80 4.79
C LEU A 77 -7.80 20.56 5.13
N TYR A 78 -7.55 21.71 4.50
CA TYR A 78 -6.27 22.40 4.61
C TYR A 78 -6.27 23.54 5.65
N GLN A 79 -7.42 24.12 5.94
CA GLN A 79 -7.52 25.34 6.76
C GLN A 79 -8.39 25.17 8.01
N GLY A 80 -9.37 24.26 7.98
CA GLY A 80 -10.25 23.96 9.11
C GLY A 80 -11.72 24.29 8.83
N LEU A 81 -12.62 23.69 9.63
CA LEU A 81 -14.06 23.91 9.51
C LEU A 81 -14.46 25.35 9.87
N ASP A 82 -13.69 26.03 10.73
CA ASP A 82 -13.91 27.42 11.15
C ASP A 82 -13.68 28.43 10.01
N LYS A 83 -13.06 28.02 8.90
CA LYS A 83 -12.83 28.85 7.71
C LYS A 83 -13.94 28.73 6.67
N LEU A 84 -14.95 27.90 6.92
CA LEU A 84 -16.11 27.80 6.04
C LEU A 84 -17.03 29.02 6.22
N PRO A 85 -17.76 29.44 5.16
CA PRO A 85 -18.67 30.59 5.25
C PRO A 85 -19.89 30.34 6.15
N HIS A 86 -20.21 29.09 6.43
CA HIS A 86 -21.27 28.61 7.32
C HIS A 86 -20.98 27.15 7.68
N GLU A 87 -21.72 26.61 8.64
CA GLU A 87 -21.65 25.19 8.99
C GLU A 87 -22.19 24.32 7.85
N ILE A 88 -21.43 23.28 7.49
CA ILE A 88 -21.79 22.31 6.45
C ILE A 88 -21.80 20.92 7.10
N PRO A 89 -22.99 20.34 7.39
CA PRO A 89 -23.11 19.10 8.16
C PRO A 89 -22.28 17.94 7.62
N GLU A 90 -22.23 17.75 6.30
CA GLU A 90 -21.49 16.67 5.66
C GLU A 90 -19.99 16.74 5.94
N LEU A 91 -19.42 17.96 5.94
CA LEU A 91 -18.02 18.19 6.29
C LEU A 91 -17.80 18.05 7.79
N THR A 92 -18.69 18.60 8.61
CA THR A 92 -18.61 18.50 10.08
C THR A 92 -18.60 17.04 10.53
N ILE A 93 -19.55 16.23 10.06
CA ILE A 93 -19.66 14.80 10.39
C ILE A 93 -18.40 14.03 9.96
N PHE A 94 -17.93 14.26 8.72
CA PHE A 94 -16.76 13.57 8.22
C PHE A 94 -15.48 13.94 9.00
N PHE A 95 -15.22 15.23 9.20
CA PHE A 95 -14.00 15.69 9.88
C PHE A 95 -13.99 15.35 11.37
N GLN A 96 -15.12 15.43 12.07
CA GLN A 96 -15.22 14.94 13.45
C GLN A 96 -14.82 13.46 13.56
N ARG A 97 -15.26 12.63 12.61
CA ARG A 97 -14.92 11.20 12.59
C ARG A 97 -13.45 10.93 12.36
N VAL A 98 -12.79 11.62 11.43
CA VAL A 98 -11.37 11.37 11.11
C VAL A 98 -10.39 12.05 12.07
N GLU A 99 -10.85 13.09 12.79
CA GLU A 99 -10.05 13.77 13.81
C GLU A 99 -10.08 13.05 15.16
N GLN A 100 -11.15 12.31 15.44
CA GLN A 100 -11.25 11.48 16.64
C GLN A 100 -10.41 10.21 16.48
N LYS A 101 -9.20 10.21 17.05
CA LYS A 101 -8.33 9.04 17.06
C LYS A 101 -9.05 7.84 17.73
N PRO A 102 -8.94 6.61 17.16
CA PRO A 102 -9.53 5.42 17.77
C PRO A 102 -9.03 5.15 19.18
N VAL A 103 -9.84 4.46 20.00
CA VAL A 103 -9.50 4.14 21.40
C VAL A 103 -8.23 3.30 21.55
N TRP A 104 -7.90 2.52 20.53
CA TRP A 104 -6.69 1.71 20.49
C TRP A 104 -5.46 2.51 20.04
N TYR A 105 -5.58 3.77 19.63
CA TYR A 105 -4.45 4.55 19.12
C TYR A 105 -3.43 4.87 20.22
N GLU A 106 -2.20 4.40 20.03
CA GLU A 106 -1.05 4.69 20.89
C GLU A 106 0.02 5.53 20.15
N GLN A 107 0.23 6.79 20.57
CA GLN A 107 1.23 7.68 19.98
C GLN A 107 2.66 7.11 20.10
N ALA A 108 3.01 6.51 21.23
CA ALA A 108 4.35 5.96 21.45
C ALA A 108 4.71 4.88 20.42
N LYS A 109 3.74 4.06 19.99
CA LYS A 109 3.94 3.06 18.93
C LYS A 109 4.16 3.70 17.56
N ILE A 110 3.49 4.82 17.27
CA ILE A 110 3.76 5.60 16.04
C ILE A 110 5.21 6.08 16.04
N ASP A 111 5.67 6.67 17.14
CA ASP A 111 7.02 7.23 17.25
C ASP A 111 8.11 6.15 17.14
N GLU A 112 7.90 4.99 17.76
CA GLU A 112 8.81 3.83 17.62
C GLU A 112 8.82 3.25 16.19
N ALA A 113 7.66 3.21 15.53
CA ALA A 113 7.56 2.77 14.15
C ALA A 113 8.34 3.68 13.19
N LEU A 114 8.40 4.99 13.45
CA LEU A 114 9.18 5.93 12.66
C LEU A 114 10.68 5.63 12.75
N LYS A 115 11.21 5.41 13.96
CA LYS A 115 12.63 5.05 14.17
C LYS A 115 12.99 3.78 13.39
N PHE A 116 12.14 2.75 13.51
CA PHE A 116 12.34 1.50 12.78
C PHE A 116 12.31 1.73 11.26
N THR A 117 11.32 2.47 10.77
CA THR A 117 11.15 2.80 9.35
C THR A 117 12.35 3.57 8.79
N TYR A 118 12.88 4.52 9.55
CA TYR A 118 14.07 5.29 9.15
C TYR A 118 15.28 4.38 9.05
N ARG A 119 15.48 3.49 10.03
CA ARG A 119 16.57 2.52 10.06
C ARG A 119 16.55 1.55 8.88
N LEU A 120 15.36 1.20 8.34
CA LEU A 120 15.26 0.37 7.14
C LEU A 120 15.86 1.05 5.89
N GLY A 121 15.92 2.38 5.86
CA GLY A 121 16.54 3.16 4.79
C GLY A 121 16.01 2.78 3.41
N ILE A 122 16.92 2.48 2.48
CA ILE A 122 16.59 2.08 1.11
C ILE A 122 15.88 0.71 1.03
N ASN A 123 16.09 -0.18 2.01
CA ASN A 123 15.52 -1.52 1.96
C ASN A 123 13.99 -1.46 1.93
N ASN A 124 13.37 -0.52 2.66
CA ASN A 124 11.92 -0.35 2.65
C ASN A 124 11.40 -0.03 1.24
N GLY A 125 12.03 0.93 0.55
CA GLY A 125 11.65 1.31 -0.82
C GLY A 125 11.84 0.18 -1.82
N LEU A 126 12.89 -0.65 -1.65
CA LEU A 126 13.11 -1.84 -2.47
C LEU A 126 11.99 -2.87 -2.26
N ILE A 127 11.59 -3.15 -1.01
CA ILE A 127 10.52 -4.10 -0.73
C ILE A 127 9.16 -3.59 -1.21
N LEU A 128 8.84 -2.31 -0.99
CA LEU A 128 7.58 -1.73 -1.48
C LEU A 128 7.50 -1.79 -3.01
N ARG A 129 8.58 -1.44 -3.72
CA ARG A 129 8.61 -1.42 -5.18
C ARG A 129 8.70 -2.82 -5.80
N ASP A 130 9.65 -3.63 -5.35
CA ASP A 130 10.09 -4.84 -6.05
C ASP A 130 9.38 -6.12 -5.57
N LEU A 131 8.87 -6.11 -4.33
CA LEU A 131 8.03 -7.19 -3.81
C LEU A 131 6.57 -6.79 -3.81
N SER A 132 6.21 -5.70 -3.12
CA SER A 132 4.81 -5.38 -2.81
C SER A 132 4.02 -4.97 -4.06
N LEU A 133 4.50 -3.97 -4.81
CA LEU A 133 3.84 -3.55 -6.06
C LEU A 133 3.89 -4.62 -7.15
N MET A 134 5.04 -5.26 -7.38
CA MET A 134 5.18 -6.31 -8.39
C MET A 134 4.28 -7.51 -8.10
N THR A 135 4.18 -7.93 -6.84
CA THR A 135 3.26 -9.00 -6.43
C THR A 135 1.81 -8.55 -6.58
N GLY A 136 1.48 -7.31 -6.20
CA GLY A 136 0.15 -6.73 -6.43
C GLY A 136 -0.26 -6.81 -7.91
N TYR A 137 0.64 -6.49 -8.84
CA TYR A 137 0.36 -6.56 -10.28
C TYR A 137 0.09 -7.97 -10.81
N LEU A 138 0.46 -9.03 -10.08
CA LEU A 138 0.05 -10.39 -10.43
C LEU A 138 -1.45 -10.63 -10.26
N TYR A 139 -2.16 -9.76 -9.54
CA TYR A 139 -3.58 -9.87 -9.22
C TYR A 139 -4.40 -8.82 -9.98
N PRO A 140 -5.14 -9.21 -11.04
CA PRO A 140 -5.82 -8.25 -11.92
C PRO A 140 -6.84 -7.33 -11.24
N GLY A 141 -7.44 -7.75 -10.12
CA GLY A 141 -8.39 -6.92 -9.36
C GLY A 141 -7.80 -5.57 -8.92
N PHE A 142 -6.52 -5.52 -8.56
CA PHE A 142 -5.83 -4.26 -8.24
C PHE A 142 -5.50 -3.42 -9.48
N ASN A 143 -5.34 -4.08 -10.62
CA ASN A 143 -4.88 -3.47 -11.85
C ASN A 143 -6.00 -2.71 -12.57
N GLN A 144 -7.24 -3.22 -12.52
CA GLN A 144 -8.36 -2.66 -13.29
C GLN A 144 -8.62 -1.18 -13.02
N PRO A 145 -8.67 -0.70 -11.75
CA PRO A 145 -8.84 0.73 -11.49
C PRO A 145 -7.72 1.58 -12.12
N LEU A 146 -6.47 1.10 -12.12
CA LEU A 146 -5.33 1.82 -12.71
C LEU A 146 -5.42 1.87 -14.25
N ILE A 147 -5.88 0.80 -14.88
CA ILE A 147 -6.00 0.73 -16.34
C ILE A 147 -7.15 1.61 -16.83
N LEU A 148 -8.32 1.47 -16.21
CA LEU A 148 -9.56 2.09 -16.67
C LEU A 148 -9.59 3.60 -16.41
N THR A 149 -8.90 4.08 -15.37
CA THR A 149 -8.70 5.53 -15.14
C THR A 149 -7.64 6.14 -16.08
N GLY A 150 -7.03 5.34 -16.96
CA GLY A 150 -5.98 5.79 -17.86
C GLY A 150 -4.66 6.08 -17.14
N ALA A 151 -4.46 5.57 -15.92
CA ALA A 151 -3.23 5.77 -15.17
C ALA A 151 -2.01 5.16 -15.88
N LEU A 152 -2.21 4.22 -16.82
CA LEU A 152 -1.17 3.74 -17.74
C LEU A 152 -0.68 4.80 -18.76
N LYS A 153 -1.47 5.84 -19.05
CA LYS A 153 -1.03 6.98 -19.88
C LYS A 153 -0.06 7.88 -19.11
N LYS A 154 -0.12 7.87 -17.77
CA LYS A 154 0.91 8.49 -16.92
C LYS A 154 2.13 7.55 -16.88
N GLN A 155 3.33 8.13 -16.96
CA GLN A 155 4.58 7.39 -16.78
C GLN A 155 4.61 6.71 -15.40
N ALA A 156 5.16 5.50 -15.29
CA ALA A 156 5.14 4.72 -14.05
C ALA A 156 5.88 5.42 -12.90
N GLY A 157 6.95 6.16 -13.22
CA GLY A 157 7.70 6.95 -12.27
C GLY A 157 6.87 8.06 -11.65
N THR A 158 5.95 8.70 -12.38
CA THR A 158 5.05 9.71 -11.78
C THR A 158 4.20 9.11 -10.67
N ARG A 159 3.57 7.96 -10.93
CA ARG A 159 2.72 7.28 -9.94
C ARG A 159 3.53 6.77 -8.75
N LEU A 160 4.72 6.22 -9.02
CA LEU A 160 5.62 5.81 -7.95
C LEU A 160 6.06 7.01 -7.10
N ALA A 161 6.30 8.17 -7.71
CA ALA A 161 6.64 9.41 -7.01
C ALA A 161 5.47 9.94 -6.18
N GLU A 162 4.23 9.85 -6.67
CA GLU A 162 2.99 10.18 -5.94
C GLU A 162 2.91 9.36 -4.64
N THR A 163 2.99 8.03 -4.73
CA THR A 163 2.97 7.14 -3.56
C THR A 163 4.18 7.35 -2.64
N THR A 164 5.38 7.53 -3.21
CA THR A 164 6.60 7.75 -2.43
C THR A 164 6.52 9.07 -1.65
N LYS A 165 5.96 10.12 -2.25
CA LYS A 165 5.74 11.41 -1.59
C LYS A 165 4.79 11.25 -0.41
N TRP A 166 3.62 10.65 -0.63
CA TRP A 166 2.66 10.36 0.44
C TRP A 166 3.31 9.56 1.57
N TRP A 167 4.06 8.51 1.23
CA TRP A 167 4.77 7.67 2.19
C TRP A 167 5.81 8.47 3.00
N VAL A 168 6.57 9.37 2.37
CA VAL A 168 7.49 10.27 3.08
C VAL A 168 6.73 11.21 4.01
N ASP A 169 5.60 11.77 3.57
CA ASP A 169 4.80 12.74 4.33
C ASP A 169 4.16 12.10 5.59
N ILE A 170 3.62 10.89 5.50
CA ILE A 170 3.05 10.18 6.68
C ILE A 170 4.12 9.66 7.65
N THR A 171 5.37 9.56 7.19
CA THR A 171 6.51 9.13 8.01
C THR A 171 7.34 10.31 8.51
N GLU A 172 6.86 11.56 8.42
CA GLU A 172 7.44 12.67 9.18
C GLU A 172 6.97 12.64 10.65
N PRO A 173 7.73 13.24 11.59
CA PRO A 173 7.21 13.52 12.94
C PRO A 173 5.88 14.26 12.83
N ASP A 174 4.90 13.87 13.64
CA ASP A 174 3.53 14.40 13.58
C ASP A 174 2.85 14.27 12.21
N GLY A 175 3.30 13.34 11.35
CA GLY A 175 2.77 13.14 10.00
C GLY A 175 1.29 12.74 9.94
N PHE A 176 0.70 12.38 11.08
CA PHE A 176 -0.72 12.09 11.23
C PHE A 176 -1.51 13.16 11.99
N SER A 177 -0.84 14.17 12.51
CA SER A 177 -1.50 15.27 13.21
C SER A 177 -2.35 16.08 12.24
N ARG A 178 -3.44 16.67 12.74
CA ARG A 178 -4.35 17.47 11.94
C ARG A 178 -3.57 18.57 11.19
N PHE A 179 -3.88 18.75 9.90
CA PHE A 179 -3.21 19.69 8.97
C PHE A 179 -1.75 19.35 8.58
N SER A 180 -1.15 18.30 9.14
CA SER A 180 0.13 17.81 8.64
C SER A 180 0.02 17.35 7.18
N LYS A 181 1.14 17.38 6.45
CA LYS A 181 1.16 16.93 5.04
C LYS A 181 0.70 15.49 4.89
N GLY A 182 1.07 14.62 5.81
CA GLY A 182 0.68 13.21 5.80
C GLY A 182 -0.82 13.02 6.04
N PHE A 183 -1.39 13.72 7.02
CA PHE A 183 -2.85 13.74 7.25
C PHE A 183 -3.60 14.25 6.01
N THR A 184 -3.24 15.43 5.51
CA THR A 184 -3.97 16.06 4.40
C THR A 184 -3.87 15.26 3.12
N SER A 185 -2.68 14.72 2.80
CA SER A 185 -2.51 13.86 1.62
C SER A 185 -3.26 12.54 1.76
N THR A 186 -3.30 11.93 2.94
CA THR A 186 -4.07 10.70 3.20
C THR A 186 -5.57 10.91 2.95
N ILE A 187 -6.16 11.96 3.55
CA ILE A 187 -7.58 12.26 3.35
C ILE A 187 -7.87 12.65 1.90
N PHE A 188 -6.97 13.38 1.24
CA PHE A 188 -7.14 13.72 -0.17
C PHE A 188 -7.08 12.47 -1.07
N VAL A 189 -6.15 11.53 -0.82
CA VAL A 189 -6.09 10.24 -1.54
C VAL A 189 -7.36 9.42 -1.30
N ARG A 190 -7.86 9.38 -0.06
CA ARG A 190 -9.15 8.75 0.29
C ARG A 190 -10.31 9.35 -0.52
N PHE A 191 -10.35 10.67 -0.68
CA PHE A 191 -11.32 11.36 -1.55
C PHE A 191 -11.16 10.97 -3.02
N ILE A 192 -9.92 10.89 -3.53
CA ILE A 192 -9.65 10.42 -4.91
C ILE A 192 -10.12 8.96 -5.09
N HIS A 193 -9.94 8.08 -4.11
CA HIS A 193 -10.43 6.70 -4.17
C HIS A 193 -11.95 6.64 -4.29
N ALA A 194 -12.69 7.43 -3.49
CA ALA A 194 -14.14 7.54 -3.62
C ALA A 194 -14.53 8.06 -5.02
N LEU A 195 -13.84 9.08 -5.53
CA LEU A 195 -14.12 9.63 -6.87
C LEU A 195 -13.91 8.59 -7.97
N VAL A 196 -12.81 7.83 -7.91
CA VAL A 196 -12.52 6.74 -8.86
C VAL A 196 -13.57 5.64 -8.75
N ARG A 197 -13.94 5.24 -7.52
CA ARG A 197 -15.00 4.25 -7.28
C ARG A 197 -16.31 4.68 -7.92
N HIS A 198 -16.76 5.91 -7.66
CA HIS A 198 -17.98 6.48 -8.23
C HIS A 198 -17.96 6.51 -9.78
N GLN A 199 -16.84 6.93 -10.37
CA GLN A 199 -16.69 7.00 -11.83
C GLN A 199 -16.70 5.61 -12.48
N LEU A 200 -15.96 4.65 -11.91
CA LEU A 200 -15.89 3.29 -12.44
C LEU A 200 -17.20 2.55 -12.30
N GLN A 201 -17.94 2.73 -11.20
CA GLN A 201 -19.27 2.14 -11.03
C GLN A 201 -20.28 2.61 -12.11
N LYS A 202 -20.10 3.82 -12.65
CA LYS A 202 -20.91 4.34 -13.76
C LYS A 202 -20.40 3.94 -15.14
N SER A 203 -19.21 3.35 -15.22
CA SER A 203 -18.58 3.01 -16.49
C SER A 203 -19.03 1.66 -16.99
N GLU A 204 -19.49 1.58 -18.24
CA GLU A 204 -19.78 0.31 -18.93
C GLU A 204 -18.55 -0.60 -19.06
N LYS A 205 -17.34 -0.05 -18.86
CA LYS A 205 -16.09 -0.82 -18.91
C LYS A 205 -15.79 -1.56 -17.61
N TRP A 206 -16.48 -1.24 -16.51
CA TRP A 206 -16.28 -1.92 -15.24
C TRP A 206 -17.16 -3.17 -15.14
N ASP A 207 -16.54 -4.34 -15.10
CA ASP A 207 -17.23 -5.61 -14.86
C ASP A 207 -17.51 -5.80 -13.36
N ALA A 208 -18.62 -5.22 -12.89
CA ALA A 208 -19.04 -5.31 -11.50
C ALA A 208 -19.34 -6.75 -11.05
N GLU A 209 -19.81 -7.62 -11.95
CA GLU A 209 -20.08 -9.02 -11.64
C GLU A 209 -18.80 -9.78 -11.30
N THR A 210 -17.70 -9.49 -12.00
CA THR A 210 -16.41 -10.13 -11.73
C THR A 210 -15.70 -9.48 -10.56
N TRP A 211 -15.62 -8.15 -10.53
CA TRP A 211 -14.72 -7.43 -9.63
C TRP A 211 -15.34 -7.00 -8.31
N GLY A 212 -16.67 -6.91 -8.24
CA GLY A 212 -17.39 -6.23 -7.16
C GLY A 212 -17.31 -4.70 -7.30
N ILE A 213 -17.28 -4.00 -6.17
CA ILE A 213 -17.11 -2.54 -6.15
C ILE A 213 -15.64 -2.18 -6.43
N PRO A 214 -15.34 -1.15 -7.25
CA PRO A 214 -13.97 -0.68 -7.43
C PRO A 214 -13.37 -0.16 -6.12
N ILE A 215 -12.09 -0.48 -5.86
CA ILE A 215 -11.38 -0.05 -4.64
C ILE A 215 -12.21 -0.42 -3.39
N ASN A 216 -12.69 -1.66 -3.35
CA ASN A 216 -13.51 -2.16 -2.25
C ASN A 216 -12.69 -2.33 -0.95
N GLN A 217 -13.36 -2.57 0.18
CA GLN A 217 -12.74 -2.70 1.50
C GLN A 217 -11.66 -3.77 1.56
N TYR A 218 -11.89 -4.93 0.95
CA TYR A 218 -10.90 -6.01 0.97
C TYR A 218 -9.65 -5.62 0.16
N ASP A 219 -9.82 -5.04 -1.02
CA ASP A 219 -8.70 -4.63 -1.86
C ASP A 219 -7.87 -3.50 -1.20
N GLN A 220 -8.52 -2.58 -0.49
CA GLN A 220 -7.85 -1.56 0.32
C GLN A 220 -7.08 -2.17 1.50
N ALA A 221 -7.67 -3.12 2.22
CA ALA A 221 -7.01 -3.82 3.32
C ALA A 221 -5.77 -4.60 2.85
N MET A 222 -5.87 -5.28 1.71
CA MET A 222 -4.74 -6.02 1.14
C MET A 222 -3.63 -5.08 0.67
N THR A 223 -3.98 -3.91 0.16
CA THR A 223 -3.00 -2.85 -0.13
C THR A 223 -2.33 -2.36 1.15
N ASN A 224 -3.06 -2.18 2.26
CA ASN A 224 -2.48 -1.83 3.56
C ASN A 224 -1.54 -2.92 4.10
N ILE A 225 -1.88 -4.20 3.89
CA ILE A 225 -1.01 -5.34 4.24
C ILE A 225 0.27 -5.36 3.38
N ALA A 226 0.17 -4.95 2.12
CA ALA A 226 1.33 -4.81 1.24
C ALA A 226 2.34 -3.76 1.74
N PHE A 227 1.87 -2.71 2.42
CA PHE A 227 2.74 -1.73 3.07
C PHE A 227 3.28 -2.16 4.44
N SER A 228 2.63 -3.14 5.08
CA SER A 228 2.93 -3.57 6.44
C SER A 228 3.51 -5.00 6.49
N GLY A 229 2.66 -6.02 6.59
CA GLY A 229 3.07 -7.42 6.72
C GLY A 229 4.01 -7.90 5.60
N VAL A 230 3.79 -7.47 4.35
CA VAL A 230 4.68 -7.82 3.22
C VAL A 230 6.05 -7.16 3.37
N VAL A 231 6.12 -5.94 3.91
CA VAL A 231 7.41 -5.30 4.23
C VAL A 231 8.18 -6.10 5.26
N LEU A 232 7.51 -6.54 6.33
CA LEU A 232 8.12 -7.36 7.38
C LEU A 232 8.62 -8.71 6.85
N ILE A 233 7.93 -9.34 5.90
CA ILE A 233 8.41 -10.54 5.20
C ILE A 233 9.63 -10.19 4.36
N GLY A 234 9.56 -9.13 3.56
CA GLY A 234 10.60 -8.75 2.62
C GLY A 234 11.92 -8.37 3.30
N ILE A 235 11.86 -7.58 4.37
CA ILE A 235 13.07 -7.16 5.10
C ILE A 235 13.75 -8.35 5.80
N ARG A 236 12.99 -9.32 6.32
CA ARG A 236 13.56 -10.59 6.85
C ARG A 236 14.22 -11.43 5.78
N ALA A 237 13.60 -11.53 4.61
CA ALA A 237 14.20 -12.22 3.47
C ALA A 237 15.48 -11.54 2.96
N LEU A 238 15.62 -10.21 3.18
CA LEU A 238 16.85 -9.45 2.94
C LEU A 238 17.78 -9.38 4.16
N GLY A 239 17.62 -10.24 5.16
CA GLY A 239 18.56 -10.36 6.29
C GLY A 239 18.39 -9.34 7.42
N ILE A 240 17.28 -8.61 7.47
CA ILE A 240 16.95 -7.68 8.57
C ILE A 240 15.89 -8.34 9.45
N PHE A 241 16.22 -8.59 10.72
CA PHE A 241 15.29 -9.19 11.67
C PHE A 241 14.83 -8.13 12.67
N PRO A 242 13.56 -7.69 12.66
CA PRO A 242 13.06 -6.73 13.65
C PRO A 242 12.83 -7.40 15.02
N SER A 243 12.83 -6.60 16.08
CA SER A 243 12.38 -7.03 17.40
C SER A 243 10.85 -7.17 17.45
N LYS A 244 10.31 -7.83 18.48
CA LYS A 244 8.86 -7.93 18.68
C LYS A 244 8.19 -6.54 18.82
N GLN A 245 8.84 -5.63 19.53
CA GLN A 245 8.36 -4.26 19.72
C GLN A 245 8.35 -3.48 18.40
N GLU A 246 9.37 -3.66 17.57
CA GLU A 246 9.44 -3.01 16.24
C GLU A 246 8.34 -3.54 15.32
N VAL A 247 8.06 -4.84 15.35
CA VAL A 247 6.93 -5.44 14.61
C VAL A 247 5.60 -4.88 15.08
N ASP A 248 5.33 -4.90 16.39
CA ASP A 248 4.08 -4.40 16.97
C ASP A 248 3.87 -2.91 16.65
N SER A 249 4.89 -2.08 16.86
CA SER A 249 4.83 -0.65 16.55
C SER A 249 4.63 -0.40 15.05
N PHE A 250 5.31 -1.15 14.19
CA PHE A 250 5.19 -1.01 12.74
C PHE A 250 3.81 -1.42 12.22
N LEU A 251 3.24 -2.52 12.72
CA LEU A 251 1.86 -2.91 12.39
C LEU A 251 0.87 -1.88 12.91
N HIS A 252 1.06 -1.37 14.13
CA HIS A 252 0.23 -0.32 14.71
C HIS A 252 0.22 0.97 13.88
N PHE A 253 1.38 1.39 13.37
CA PHE A 253 1.49 2.52 12.45
C PHE A 253 0.62 2.32 11.20
N TRP A 254 0.69 1.14 10.59
CA TRP A 254 -0.09 0.83 9.38
C TRP A 254 -1.56 0.53 9.66
N LYS A 255 -1.90 0.05 10.86
CA LYS A 255 -3.27 -0.03 11.34
C LYS A 255 -3.88 1.38 11.39
N TYR A 256 -3.19 2.34 11.98
CA TYR A 256 -3.67 3.73 11.99
C TYR A 256 -3.69 4.37 10.60
N ALA A 257 -2.65 4.17 9.78
CA ALA A 257 -2.63 4.68 8.40
C ALA A 257 -3.79 4.13 7.57
N GLY A 258 -4.08 2.83 7.66
CA GLY A 258 -5.20 2.18 6.99
C GLY A 258 -6.56 2.68 7.48
N TRP A 259 -6.73 2.86 8.80
CA TRP A 259 -7.93 3.45 9.37
C TRP A 259 -8.20 4.86 8.83
N LEU A 260 -7.17 5.72 8.82
CA LEU A 260 -7.27 7.09 8.32
C LEU A 260 -7.61 7.11 6.81
N MET A 261 -7.07 6.15 6.05
CA MET A 261 -7.35 5.93 4.63
C MET A 261 -8.77 5.37 4.37
N GLY A 262 -9.50 4.94 5.40
CA GLY A 262 -10.90 4.48 5.27
C GLY A 262 -11.09 2.96 5.22
N VAL A 263 -10.08 2.18 5.60
CA VAL A 263 -10.21 0.73 5.79
C VAL A 263 -10.99 0.46 7.08
N GLU A 264 -12.02 -0.39 7.00
CA GLU A 264 -12.78 -0.80 8.19
C GLU A 264 -11.90 -1.53 9.20
N GLU A 265 -12.12 -1.26 10.49
CA GLU A 265 -11.24 -1.75 11.57
C GLU A 265 -11.09 -3.27 11.61
N LYS A 266 -12.13 -4.03 11.23
CA LYS A 266 -12.08 -5.51 11.18
C LYS A 266 -11.09 -6.08 10.16
N TRP A 267 -10.60 -5.27 9.22
CA TRP A 267 -9.60 -5.66 8.22
C TRP A 267 -8.19 -5.13 8.54
N LEU A 268 -8.06 -4.30 9.57
CA LEU A 268 -6.77 -3.82 10.05
C LEU A 268 -6.17 -4.85 10.99
N VAL A 269 -4.88 -5.14 10.79
CA VAL A 269 -4.21 -6.23 11.51
C VAL A 269 -3.42 -5.67 12.69
N ASP A 270 -3.51 -6.35 13.82
CA ASP A 270 -2.69 -6.13 15.01
C ASP A 270 -1.48 -7.05 15.01
N GLN A 271 -1.60 -8.23 14.39
CA GLN A 271 -0.56 -9.26 14.37
C GLN A 271 -0.21 -9.72 12.97
N GLU A 272 1.06 -10.10 12.74
CA GLU A 272 1.50 -10.61 11.43
C GLU A 272 0.68 -11.82 10.97
N ALA A 273 0.29 -12.68 11.92
CA ALA A 273 -0.47 -13.89 11.66
C ALA A 273 -1.82 -13.60 10.97
N GLU A 274 -2.50 -12.51 11.36
CA GLU A 274 -3.75 -12.06 10.73
C GLU A 274 -3.50 -11.61 9.29
N GLY A 275 -2.43 -10.85 9.06
CA GLY A 275 -2.01 -10.45 7.72
C GLY A 275 -1.68 -11.66 6.83
N TRP A 276 -1.05 -12.71 7.38
CA TRP A 276 -0.75 -13.94 6.65
C TRP A 276 -2.02 -14.69 6.26
N LYS A 277 -3.02 -14.72 7.14
CA LYS A 277 -4.33 -15.30 6.85
C LYS A 277 -5.03 -14.55 5.70
N LEU A 278 -5.05 -13.22 5.73
CA LEU A 278 -5.62 -12.41 4.64
C LEU A 278 -4.85 -12.56 3.32
N MET A 279 -3.51 -12.59 3.36
CA MET A 279 -2.69 -12.90 2.17
C MET A 279 -2.93 -14.31 1.63
N TYR A 280 -3.24 -15.28 2.48
CA TYR A 280 -3.64 -16.61 2.01
C TYR A 280 -4.97 -16.57 1.26
N TRP A 281 -5.93 -15.75 1.69
CA TRP A 281 -7.23 -15.61 1.02
C TRP A 281 -7.16 -14.92 -0.35
N MET A 282 -6.14 -14.09 -0.60
CA MET A 282 -5.93 -13.42 -1.89
C MET A 282 -6.02 -14.33 -3.10
N GLN A 283 -5.47 -15.55 -3.03
CA GLN A 283 -5.46 -16.49 -4.16
C GLN A 283 -6.87 -17.00 -4.53
N PHE A 284 -7.83 -16.88 -3.60
CA PHE A 284 -9.22 -17.25 -3.79
C PHE A 284 -10.12 -16.05 -4.09
N ALA A 285 -9.63 -14.84 -3.84
CA ALA A 285 -10.34 -13.60 -4.10
C ALA A 285 -9.92 -12.92 -5.41
N HIS A 286 -8.96 -13.49 -6.15
CA HIS A 286 -8.47 -12.92 -7.40
C HIS A 286 -8.25 -13.99 -8.47
N PRO A 287 -8.50 -13.66 -9.76
CA PRO A 287 -8.18 -14.55 -10.86
C PRO A 287 -6.67 -14.62 -11.11
N GLN A 288 -6.28 -15.52 -12.01
CA GLN A 288 -4.90 -15.60 -12.50
C GLN A 288 -4.50 -14.31 -13.22
N SER A 289 -3.18 -14.06 -13.25
CA SER A 289 -2.57 -12.93 -13.96
C SER A 289 -2.96 -12.89 -15.44
N ASP A 290 -3.14 -11.69 -15.99
CA ASP A 290 -3.61 -11.45 -17.35
C ASP A 290 -2.78 -10.34 -18.06
N ALA A 291 -3.29 -9.79 -19.16
CA ALA A 291 -2.63 -8.71 -19.89
C ALA A 291 -2.37 -7.45 -19.04
N SER A 292 -3.19 -7.20 -18.01
CA SER A 292 -2.99 -6.09 -17.07
C SER A 292 -1.70 -6.25 -16.27
N SER A 293 -1.40 -7.48 -15.85
CA SER A 293 -0.19 -7.84 -15.12
C SER A 293 1.08 -7.58 -15.94
N ILE A 294 1.06 -7.96 -17.22
CA ILE A 294 2.16 -7.71 -18.16
C ILE A 294 2.38 -6.22 -18.37
N SER A 295 1.29 -5.46 -18.60
CA SER A 295 1.37 -4.03 -18.87
C SER A 295 1.97 -3.26 -17.69
N LEU A 296 1.44 -3.48 -16.49
CA LEU A 296 1.89 -2.79 -15.28
C LEU A 296 3.27 -3.25 -14.82
N GLY A 297 3.56 -4.55 -14.88
CA GLY A 297 4.88 -5.10 -14.57
C GLY A 297 5.97 -4.53 -15.47
N SER A 298 5.75 -4.58 -16.79
CA SER A 298 6.68 -4.00 -17.78
C SER A 298 6.87 -2.49 -17.59
N SER A 299 5.78 -1.76 -17.34
CA SER A 299 5.81 -0.31 -17.11
C SER A 299 6.64 0.05 -15.87
N LEU A 300 6.40 -0.60 -14.73
CA LEU A 300 7.17 -0.37 -13.50
C LEU A 300 8.63 -0.81 -13.65
N SER A 301 8.91 -1.88 -14.39
CA SER A 301 10.29 -2.32 -14.61
C SER A 301 11.14 -1.23 -15.27
N LYS A 302 10.55 -0.41 -16.16
CA LYS A 302 11.24 0.64 -16.93
C LYS A 302 11.36 1.98 -16.19
N GLU A 303 10.66 2.14 -15.07
CA GLU A 303 10.71 3.35 -14.23
C GLU A 303 12.13 3.86 -13.93
N PRO A 304 13.18 3.02 -13.71
CA PRO A 304 14.53 3.53 -13.44
C PRO A 304 15.08 4.41 -14.57
N PHE A 305 14.62 4.26 -15.82
CA PHE A 305 15.01 5.11 -16.95
C PHE A 305 14.35 6.50 -16.92
N GLU A 306 13.31 6.69 -16.11
CA GLU A 306 12.64 7.98 -15.89
C GLU A 306 13.37 8.82 -14.82
N ARG A 307 14.17 8.19 -13.95
CA ARG A 307 14.91 8.87 -12.86
C ARG A 307 15.96 9.84 -13.39
N LYS A 308 16.07 10.99 -12.73
CA LYS A 308 17.06 12.03 -13.04
C LYS A 308 18.27 11.95 -12.11
N TYR A 309 19.33 11.28 -12.57
CA TYR A 309 20.61 11.24 -11.88
C TYR A 309 21.50 12.42 -12.30
N ARG A 310 22.25 12.99 -11.34
CA ARG A 310 23.16 14.13 -11.59
C ARG A 310 24.39 13.74 -12.41
N TYR A 311 24.91 12.53 -12.22
CA TYR A 311 26.14 12.04 -12.84
C TYR A 311 25.91 10.63 -13.40
N LEU A 312 26.65 10.24 -14.45
CA LEU A 312 26.65 8.89 -15.03
C LEU A 312 25.24 8.31 -15.27
N ARG A 313 24.30 9.16 -15.70
CA ARG A 313 22.86 8.84 -15.74
C ARG A 313 22.56 7.49 -16.40
N THR A 314 23.05 7.28 -17.62
CA THR A 314 22.78 6.04 -18.37
C THR A 314 23.27 4.79 -17.63
N PHE A 315 24.44 4.87 -16.99
CA PHE A 315 24.97 3.76 -16.20
C PHE A 315 24.12 3.51 -14.95
N GLN A 316 23.80 4.56 -14.19
CA GLN A 316 23.00 4.45 -12.96
C GLN A 316 21.59 3.92 -13.26
N GLN A 317 20.97 4.34 -14.36
CA GLN A 317 19.66 3.84 -14.80
C GLN A 317 19.72 2.35 -15.16
N LYS A 318 20.71 1.92 -15.95
CA LYS A 318 20.89 0.51 -16.32
C LYS A 318 21.20 -0.36 -15.10
N LEU A 319 22.03 0.13 -14.18
CA LEU A 319 22.35 -0.56 -12.94
C LEU A 319 21.11 -0.73 -12.07
N ALA A 320 20.35 0.35 -11.84
CA ALA A 320 19.11 0.31 -11.08
C ALA A 320 18.07 -0.64 -11.73
N TYR A 321 17.92 -0.59 -13.06
CA TYR A 321 17.05 -1.52 -13.80
C TYR A 321 17.39 -2.97 -13.51
N LYS A 322 18.67 -3.35 -13.63
CA LYS A 322 19.14 -4.71 -13.35
C LYS A 322 18.92 -5.10 -11.88
N GLN A 323 19.32 -4.24 -10.94
CA GLN A 323 19.15 -4.46 -9.50
C GLN A 323 17.70 -4.73 -9.11
N HIS A 324 16.77 -3.93 -9.64
CA HIS A 324 15.35 -4.10 -9.39
C HIS A 324 14.79 -5.40 -9.95
N LEU A 325 15.20 -5.82 -11.16
CA LEU A 325 14.80 -7.12 -11.71
C LEU A 325 15.35 -8.30 -10.89
N GLU A 326 16.57 -8.20 -10.39
CA GLU A 326 17.18 -9.23 -9.55
C GLU A 326 16.47 -9.38 -8.20
N ILE A 327 16.09 -8.27 -7.56
CA ILE A 327 15.30 -8.28 -6.32
C ILE A 327 13.90 -8.84 -6.59
N THR A 328 13.22 -8.36 -7.63
CA THR A 328 11.89 -8.85 -7.99
C THR A 328 11.94 -10.37 -8.21
N GLN A 329 12.90 -10.87 -8.99
CA GLN A 329 13.08 -12.30 -9.22
C GLN A 329 13.36 -13.09 -7.93
N PHE A 330 14.16 -12.55 -7.01
CA PHE A 330 14.46 -13.22 -5.74
C PHE A 330 13.17 -13.53 -4.96
N PHE A 331 12.24 -12.58 -4.95
CA PHE A 331 10.99 -12.69 -4.21
C PHE A 331 9.92 -13.53 -4.91
N ILE A 332 9.65 -13.25 -6.19
CA ILE A 332 8.49 -13.84 -6.88
C ILE A 332 8.87 -15.03 -7.77
N GLY A 333 10.17 -15.24 -8.03
CA GLY A 333 10.69 -16.30 -8.87
C GLY A 333 10.47 -16.08 -10.37
N ARG A 334 11.10 -16.94 -11.19
CA ARG A 334 11.12 -16.82 -12.66
C ARG A 334 9.74 -16.93 -13.31
N LYS A 335 8.86 -17.80 -12.78
CA LYS A 335 7.51 -18.01 -13.34
C LYS A 335 6.65 -16.75 -13.21
N ASN A 336 6.66 -16.10 -12.04
CA ASN A 336 5.88 -14.89 -11.83
C ASN A 336 6.51 -13.67 -12.53
N MET A 337 7.84 -13.62 -12.69
CA MET A 337 8.49 -12.64 -13.57
C MET A 337 7.92 -12.68 -15.00
N GLN A 338 7.77 -13.88 -15.57
CA GLN A 338 7.19 -14.05 -16.91
C GLN A 338 5.72 -13.60 -16.97
N LYS A 339 4.92 -13.87 -15.92
CA LYS A 339 3.53 -13.38 -15.81
C LYS A 339 3.44 -11.84 -15.79
N LEU A 340 4.49 -11.16 -15.34
CA LEU A 340 4.61 -9.70 -15.36
C LEU A 340 5.24 -9.16 -16.66
N GLY A 341 5.51 -10.01 -17.64
CA GLY A 341 6.20 -9.64 -18.88
C GLY A 341 7.68 -9.29 -18.69
N LEU A 342 8.30 -9.76 -17.60
CA LEU A 342 9.69 -9.48 -17.26
C LEU A 342 10.60 -10.64 -17.66
N THR A 343 11.78 -10.29 -18.16
CA THR A 343 12.81 -11.29 -18.49
C THR A 343 13.43 -11.85 -17.22
N PRO A 344 13.43 -13.18 -17.01
CA PRO A 344 14.17 -13.80 -15.92
C PRO A 344 15.66 -13.46 -15.97
N GLN A 345 16.25 -13.21 -14.81
CA GLN A 345 17.67 -12.96 -14.63
C GLN A 345 18.42 -14.28 -14.40
N SER A 346 19.71 -14.32 -14.77
CA SER A 346 20.55 -15.50 -14.56
C SER A 346 20.63 -15.89 -13.08
N ALA A 347 20.83 -14.91 -12.21
CA ALA A 347 20.75 -15.05 -10.76
C ALA A 347 20.33 -13.73 -10.10
N SER A 348 19.96 -13.78 -8.83
CA SER A 348 19.58 -12.61 -8.02
C SER A 348 20.75 -12.11 -7.16
N TRP A 349 21.90 -11.84 -7.80
CA TRP A 349 23.15 -11.51 -7.11
C TRP A 349 23.04 -10.30 -6.20
N PHE A 350 22.33 -9.26 -6.64
CA PHE A 350 22.12 -8.07 -5.83
C PHE A 350 21.32 -8.38 -4.57
N ALA A 351 20.30 -9.24 -4.63
CA ALA A 351 19.56 -9.66 -3.44
C ALA A 351 20.46 -10.43 -2.45
N TYR A 352 21.31 -11.34 -2.93
CA TYR A 352 22.28 -12.04 -2.07
C TYR A 352 23.31 -11.11 -1.45
N TYR A 353 23.79 -10.12 -2.20
CA TYR A 353 24.64 -9.05 -1.67
C TYR A 353 23.91 -8.25 -0.56
N LEU A 354 22.64 -7.88 -0.78
CA LEU A 354 21.84 -7.18 0.23
C LEU A 354 21.69 -8.02 1.50
N ILE A 355 21.46 -9.33 1.39
CA ILE A 355 21.38 -10.23 2.54
C ILE A 355 22.68 -10.19 3.35
N GLY A 356 23.83 -10.41 2.71
CA GLY A 356 25.13 -10.40 3.40
C GLY A 356 25.42 -9.05 4.06
N ARG A 357 25.20 -7.95 3.31
CA ARG A 357 25.38 -6.59 3.82
C ARG A 357 24.45 -6.29 5.00
N ASN A 358 23.17 -6.64 4.89
CA ASN A 358 22.18 -6.32 5.90
C ASN A 358 22.37 -7.17 7.16
N LEU A 359 22.68 -8.45 7.02
CA LEU A 359 23.04 -9.31 8.15
C LEU A 359 24.20 -8.71 8.94
N ALA A 360 25.25 -8.26 8.26
CA ALA A 360 26.39 -7.62 8.91
C ALA A 360 26.00 -6.29 9.58
N LEU A 361 25.38 -5.37 8.84
CA LEU A 361 25.09 -4.02 9.34
C LEU A 361 24.02 -4.00 10.44
N TYR A 362 22.87 -4.65 10.22
CA TYR A 362 21.73 -4.57 11.13
C TYR A 362 21.90 -5.45 12.36
N SER A 363 22.59 -6.60 12.25
CA SER A 363 22.91 -7.38 13.45
C SER A 363 23.93 -6.67 14.33
N SER A 364 24.94 -6.01 13.73
CA SER A 364 25.92 -5.22 14.48
C SER A 364 25.30 -3.98 15.13
N ALA A 365 24.34 -3.33 14.46
CA ALA A 365 23.67 -2.13 14.98
C ALA A 365 22.93 -2.37 16.30
N ARG A 366 22.48 -3.62 16.56
CA ARG A 366 21.85 -3.99 17.84
C ARG A 366 22.78 -3.83 19.05
N TYR A 367 24.10 -3.96 18.84
CA TYR A 367 25.10 -3.90 19.89
C TYR A 367 25.93 -2.60 19.86
N ILE A 368 25.81 -1.81 18.79
CA ILE A 368 26.59 -0.59 18.58
C ILE A 368 25.63 0.60 18.42
N PRO A 369 25.30 1.34 19.51
CA PRO A 369 24.33 2.43 19.47
C PRO A 369 24.65 3.52 18.44
N LYS A 370 25.93 3.84 18.25
CA LYS A 370 26.39 4.81 17.23
C LYS A 370 26.02 4.35 15.81
N LEU A 371 26.14 3.05 15.52
CA LEU A 371 25.79 2.49 14.22
C LEU A 371 24.26 2.47 14.04
N ASN A 372 23.48 2.15 15.07
CA ASN A 372 22.02 2.23 15.01
C ASN A 372 21.54 3.66 14.70
N CYS A 373 22.09 4.66 15.40
CA CYS A 373 21.79 6.08 15.15
C CYS A 373 22.20 6.50 13.74
N PHE A 374 23.37 6.07 13.26
CA PHE A 374 23.78 6.31 11.88
C PHE A 374 22.81 5.71 10.85
N LEU A 375 22.38 4.46 11.04
CA LEU A 375 21.42 3.81 10.14
C LEU A 375 20.08 4.54 10.10
N GLU A 376 19.61 5.04 11.25
CA GLU A 376 18.38 5.83 11.34
C GLU A 376 18.50 7.15 10.57
N GLN A 377 19.51 7.97 10.87
CA GLN A 377 19.71 9.28 10.25
C GLN A 377 20.00 9.17 8.75
N ASN A 378 20.94 8.30 8.38
CA ASN A 378 21.30 8.09 6.98
C ASN A 378 20.16 7.41 6.21
N GLY A 379 19.43 6.51 6.85
CA GLY A 379 18.27 5.85 6.25
C GLY A 379 17.16 6.85 5.91
N ARG A 380 16.81 7.76 6.82
CA ARG A 380 15.86 8.85 6.53
C ARG A 380 16.36 9.78 5.42
N HIS A 381 17.65 10.09 5.43
CA HIS A 381 18.27 10.90 4.37
C HIS A 381 18.13 10.23 2.98
N LEU A 382 18.43 8.93 2.88
CA LEU A 382 18.30 8.15 1.64
C LEU A 382 16.85 8.10 1.15
N GLN A 383 15.88 7.96 2.05
CA GLN A 383 14.45 7.98 1.72
C GLN A 383 14.03 9.32 1.09
N ARG A 384 14.48 10.45 1.66
CA ARG A 384 14.24 11.79 1.10
C ARG A 384 14.96 12.01 -0.23
N ILE A 385 16.19 11.51 -0.39
CA ILE A 385 16.92 11.59 -1.67
C ILE A 385 16.20 10.79 -2.75
N GLY A 386 15.69 9.59 -2.44
CA GLY A 386 14.95 8.75 -3.38
C GLY A 386 13.81 9.52 -4.04
N LEU A 387 13.02 10.26 -3.25
CA LEU A 387 11.96 11.13 -3.77
C LEU A 387 12.50 12.25 -4.67
N SER A 388 13.69 12.78 -4.39
CA SER A 388 14.31 13.84 -5.19
C SER A 388 14.74 13.38 -6.59
N LEU A 389 14.83 12.08 -6.86
CA LEU A 389 15.10 11.56 -8.21
C LEU A 389 13.95 11.85 -9.19
N TYR A 390 12.79 12.26 -8.67
CA TYR A 390 11.58 12.63 -9.42
C TYR A 390 11.31 14.14 -9.42
N ARG A 391 12.32 14.99 -9.16
CA ARG A 391 12.27 16.46 -8.90
C ARG A 391 11.24 17.31 -9.67
N ASN A 392 10.85 16.98 -10.90
CA ASN A 392 9.80 17.75 -11.63
C ASN A 392 8.37 17.30 -11.27
N GLN A 393 8.18 16.02 -10.95
CA GLN A 393 6.88 15.46 -10.57
C GLN A 393 6.56 15.79 -9.11
N SER A 394 7.56 15.77 -8.21
CA SER A 394 7.38 16.07 -6.79
C SER A 394 7.01 17.54 -6.51
N GLN A 395 7.53 18.49 -7.29
CA GLN A 395 7.16 19.91 -7.20
C GLN A 395 5.73 20.17 -7.69
N GLN A 396 5.34 19.56 -8.82
CA GLN A 396 3.96 19.65 -9.33
C GLN A 396 2.95 18.96 -8.40
N LEU A 397 3.37 17.90 -7.70
CA LEU A 397 2.57 17.25 -6.67
C LEU A 397 2.41 18.09 -5.42
N ALA A 398 3.45 18.78 -4.98
CA ALA A 398 3.36 19.74 -3.89
C ALA A 398 2.39 20.90 -4.20
N SER A 399 2.27 21.30 -5.48
CA SER A 399 1.32 22.33 -5.93
C SER A 399 -0.08 21.82 -6.30
N MET A 400 -0.34 20.50 -6.29
CA MET A 400 -1.71 19.97 -6.44
C MET A 400 -2.45 19.87 -5.09
N HIS A 401 -1.72 20.00 -3.98
CA HIS A 401 -2.22 19.97 -2.61
C HIS A 401 -2.17 21.36 -1.92
N GLN A 402 -1.80 22.41 -2.67
CA GLN A 402 -1.87 23.82 -2.30
C GLN A 402 -2.74 24.53 -3.32
#